data_AF-A0A2P7MUB6-F1
#
_entry.id   AF-A0A2P7MUB6-F1
#
_cell.length_a   1.000
_cell.length_b   1.000
_cell.length_c   1.000
_cell.angle_alpha   90.00
_cell.angle_beta   90.00
_cell.angle_gamma   90.00
#
_symmetry.space_group_name_H-M   'P 1'
#
loop_
_entity.id
_entity.type
_entity.pdbx_description
1 polymer ?
#
loop_
_entity_poly.entity_id
_entity_poly.type
_entity_poly.pdbx_seq_one_letter_code
_entity_poly.pdbx_strand_id
1 'polypeptide(L)'
;MAGIPDRAYNAACGMLASQLSISLAAARRKVDVRSSQEGLKETAAKLALAQQMLAEAQASGENHHELLSSQLEAVGNDENFMVED
;
A
#
# COMPACT_ATOMS: atom_id res chain seq x y z
N MET A 1 -13.69 8.82 10.04
CA MET A 1 -12.53 9.63 10.47
C MET A 1 -11.26 8.89 10.04
N ALA A 2 -10.81 9.07 8.80
CA ALA A 2 -9.61 8.40 8.30
C ALA A 2 -8.38 9.13 8.82
N GLY A 3 -7.96 8.79 10.03
CA GLY A 3 -6.73 9.31 10.62
C GLY A 3 -5.54 8.94 9.74
N ILE A 4 -4.57 9.84 9.68
CA ILE A 4 -3.20 9.72 9.16
C ILE A 4 -2.64 8.28 9.02
N PRO A 5 -2.81 7.33 9.98
CA PRO A 5 -2.44 5.91 9.80
C PRO A 5 -3.04 5.21 8.57
N ASP A 6 -4.26 5.56 8.15
CA ASP A 6 -4.89 4.97 6.97
C ASP A 6 -4.19 5.41 5.67
N ARG A 7 -3.72 6.67 5.61
CA ARG A 7 -2.97 7.17 4.44
C ARG A 7 -1.61 6.49 4.31
N ALA A 8 -0.88 6.34 5.41
CA ALA A 8 0.41 5.65 5.43
C ALA A 8 0.26 4.16 5.09
N TYR A 9 -0.79 3.52 5.60
CA TYR A 9 -1.11 2.12 5.29
C TYR A 9 -1.48 1.91 3.81
N ASN A 10 -2.28 2.81 3.24
CA ASN A 10 -2.59 2.81 1.82
C ASN A 10 -1.35 3.02 0.95
N ALA A 11 -0.48 3.97 1.31
CA ALA A 11 0.77 4.20 0.59
C ALA A 11 1.68 2.96 0.60
N ALA A 12 1.85 2.32 1.76
CA ALA A 12 2.64 1.08 1.87
C ALA A 12 2.01 -0.06 1.06
N CYS A 13 0.69 -0.24 1.11
CA CYS A 13 -0.01 -1.24 0.28
C CYS A 13 0.09 -0.94 -1.21
N GLY A 14 0.07 0.33 -1.62
CA GLY A 14 0.22 0.76 -3.00
C GLY A 14 1.62 0.42 -3.55
N MET A 15 2.66 0.76 -2.79
CA MET A 15 4.04 0.39 -3.15
C MET A 15 4.21 -1.14 -3.23
N LEU A 16 3.65 -1.88 -2.27
CA LEU A 16 3.70 -3.33 -2.25
C LEU A 16 2.96 -3.95 -3.43
N ALA A 17 1.80 -3.39 -3.79
CA ALA A 17 0.99 -3.85 -4.89
C ALA A 17 1.79 -3.85 -6.19
N SER A 18 2.52 -2.77 -6.45
CA SER A 18 3.26 -2.67 -7.71
C SER A 18 4.59 -3.38 -7.70
N GLN A 19 5.26 -3.45 -6.56
CA GLN A 19 6.44 -4.29 -6.44
C GLN A 19 6.12 -5.76 -6.72
N LEU A 20 4.88 -6.19 -6.43
CA LEU A 20 4.39 -7.53 -6.70
C LEU A 20 3.57 -7.64 -8.00
N SER A 21 3.40 -6.55 -8.77
CA SER A 21 2.52 -6.48 -9.94
C SER A 21 1.10 -7.03 -9.69
N ILE A 22 0.51 -6.71 -8.54
CA ILE A 22 -0.85 -7.05 -8.14
C ILE A 22 -1.70 -5.80 -7.92
N SER A 23 -3.02 -5.96 -7.84
CA SER A 23 -3.92 -4.87 -7.49
C SER A 23 -3.77 -4.45 -6.02
N LEU A 24 -4.04 -3.18 -5.71
CA LEU A 24 -4.04 -2.64 -4.33
C LEU A 24 -4.91 -3.50 -3.39
N ALA A 25 -6.10 -3.92 -3.83
CA ALA A 25 -6.98 -4.79 -3.06
C ALA A 25 -6.32 -6.14 -2.71
N ALA A 26 -5.55 -6.71 -3.63
CA ALA A 26 -4.80 -7.94 -3.39
C ALA A 26 -3.66 -7.72 -2.39
N ALA A 27 -2.92 -6.61 -2.50
CA ALA A 27 -1.87 -6.24 -1.54
C ALA A 27 -2.43 -6.05 -0.12
N ARG A 28 -3.52 -5.28 0.02
CA ARG A 28 -4.24 -5.09 1.30
C ARG A 28 -4.68 -6.42 1.90
N ARG A 29 -5.28 -7.30 1.09
CA ARG A 29 -5.71 -8.63 1.54
C ARG A 29 -4.52 -9.50 1.98
N LYS A 30 -3.38 -9.40 1.29
CA LYS A 30 -2.14 -10.11 1.66
C LYS A 30 -1.62 -9.67 3.04
N VAL A 31 -1.57 -8.37 3.27
CA VAL A 31 -1.17 -7.79 4.56
C VAL A 31 -2.18 -8.16 5.64
N ASP A 32 -3.48 -8.10 5.35
CA ASP A 32 -4.52 -8.43 6.33
C ASP A 32 -4.48 -9.92 6.74
N VAL A 33 -4.30 -10.83 5.78
CA VAL A 33 -4.12 -12.27 6.05
C VAL A 33 -2.89 -12.53 6.91
N ARG A 34 -1.74 -11.93 6.57
CA ARG A 34 -0.50 -12.04 7.37
C ARG A 34 -0.68 -11.44 8.76
N SER A 35 -1.33 -10.29 8.88
CA SER A 35 -1.61 -9.65 10.17
C SER A 35 -2.53 -10.50 11.04
N SER A 36 -3.51 -11.17 10.44
CA SER A 36 -4.42 -12.09 11.14
C SER A 36 -3.71 -13.37 11.60
N GLN A 37 -2.75 -13.88 10.81
CA GLN A 37 -1.91 -15.01 11.20
C GLN A 37 -0.99 -14.67 12.38
N GLU A 38 -0.43 -13.46 12.40
CA GLU A 38 0.42 -12.95 13.47
C GLU A 38 -0.38 -12.43 14.69
N GLY A 39 -1.72 -12.40 14.61
CA GLY A 39 -2.58 -11.86 15.66
C GLY A 39 -2.54 -10.33 15.81
N LEU A 40 -2.00 -9.61 14.82
CA LEU A 40 -1.82 -8.17 14.81
C LEU A 40 -3.13 -7.45 14.47
N LYS A 41 -3.81 -6.95 15.51
CA LYS A 41 -5.04 -6.13 15.36
C LYS A 41 -4.77 -4.63 15.31
N GLU A 42 -3.59 -4.19 15.74
CA GLU A 42 -3.19 -2.80 15.80
C GLU A 42 -2.89 -2.23 14.39
N THR A 43 -3.44 -1.07 14.06
CA THR A 43 -3.21 -0.40 12.76
C THR A 43 -1.72 -0.09 12.53
N ALA A 44 -1.00 0.28 13.59
CA ALA A 44 0.45 0.50 13.53
C ALA A 44 1.23 -0.79 13.22
N ALA A 45 0.78 -1.93 13.74
CA ALA A 45 1.41 -3.22 13.46
C ALA A 45 1.14 -3.68 12.02
N LYS A 46 -0.08 -3.46 11.50
CA LYS A 46 -0.41 -3.71 10.09
C LYS A 46 0.43 -2.85 9.14
N LEU A 47 0.68 -1.59 9.48
CA LEU A 47 1.59 -0.70 8.74
C LEU A 47 3.02 -1.25 8.74
N ALA A 48 3.56 -1.60 9.92
CA ALA A 48 4.91 -2.13 10.05
C ALA A 48 5.08 -3.42 9.21
N LEU A 49 4.08 -4.29 9.23
CA LEU A 49 4.06 -5.52 8.44
C LEU A 49 4.03 -5.23 6.93
N ALA A 50 3.22 -4.28 6.46
CA ALA A 50 3.19 -3.89 5.06
C ALA A 50 4.56 -3.37 4.58
N GLN A 51 5.25 -2.57 5.42
CA GLN A 51 6.59 -2.06 5.12
C GLN A 51 7.64 -3.17 5.09
N GLN A 52 7.58 -4.13 6.02
CA GLN A 52 8.46 -5.30 5.99
C GLN A 52 8.26 -6.12 4.72
N MET A 53 7.01 -6.43 4.37
CA MET A 53 6.71 -7.17 3.13
C MET A 53 7.18 -6.42 1.87
N LEU A 54 7.11 -5.09 1.88
CA LEU A 54 7.63 -4.26 0.79
C LEU A 54 9.15 -4.34 0.72
N ALA A 55 9.85 -4.22 1.85
CA ALA A 55 11.29 -4.34 1.92
C ALA A 55 11.77 -5.74 1.46
N GLU A 56 11.08 -6.80 1.86
CA GLU A 56 11.34 -8.17 1.39
C GLU A 56 11.12 -8.31 -0.12
N ALA A 57 10.04 -7.72 -0.65
CA ALA A 57 9.75 -7.75 -2.09
C ALA A 57 10.76 -6.91 -2.91
N GLN A 58 11.28 -5.81 -2.35
CA GLN A 58 12.37 -5.03 -2.96
C GLN A 58 13.70 -5.77 -2.91
N ALA A 59 14.02 -6.39 -1.77
CA ALA A 59 15.23 -7.21 -1.61
C ALA A 59 15.22 -8.45 -2.53
N SER A 60 14.04 -8.96 -2.87
CA SER A 60 13.87 -10.11 -3.79
C SER A 60 14.08 -9.76 -5.27
N GLY A 61 14.30 -8.47 -5.62
CA GLY A 61 15.02 -8.11 -6.83
C GLY A 61 14.23 -7.92 -8.14
N GLU A 62 12.90 -7.88 -8.13
CA GLU A 62 12.13 -7.54 -9.34
C GLU A 62 11.78 -6.04 -9.31
N ASN A 63 12.55 -5.21 -10.00
CA ASN A 63 12.44 -3.75 -9.97
C ASN A 63 11.25 -3.27 -10.82
N HIS A 64 10.03 -3.43 -10.32
CA HIS A 64 8.80 -2.87 -10.94
C HIS A 64 8.50 -1.44 -10.46
N HIS A 65 9.42 -0.84 -9.69
CA HIS A 65 9.25 0.43 -9.00
C HIS A 65 9.01 1.61 -9.96
N GLU A 66 9.76 1.72 -11.06
CA GLU A 66 9.71 2.90 -11.94
C GLU A 66 8.33 3.11 -12.59
N LEU A 67 7.66 2.01 -12.96
CA LEU A 67 6.38 2.03 -13.67
C LEU A 67 5.19 2.41 -12.77
N LEU A 68 5.35 2.23 -11.46
CA LEU A 68 4.34 2.63 -10.48
C LEU A 68 4.49 4.08 -10.06
N SER A 69 5.71 4.58 -9.86
CA SER A 69 5.94 5.97 -9.43
C SER A 69 5.17 6.94 -10.32
N SER A 70 5.18 6.70 -11.63
CA SER A 70 4.42 7.48 -12.61
C SER A 70 2.89 7.34 -12.50
N GLN A 71 2.37 6.21 -11.99
CA GLN A 71 0.94 5.98 -11.77
C GLN A 71 0.46 6.48 -10.39
N LEU A 72 1.32 6.47 -9.37
CA LEU A 72 1.02 7.04 -8.06
C LEU A 72 1.04 8.57 -8.07
N GLU A 73 1.95 9.20 -8.84
CA GLU A 73 1.86 10.63 -9.13
C GLU A 73 0.52 10.99 -9.79
N ALA A 74 0.00 10.13 -10.67
CA ALA A 74 -1.31 10.34 -11.29
C ALA A 74 -2.49 10.18 -10.31
N VAL A 75 -2.40 9.29 -9.31
CA VAL A 75 -3.43 9.12 -8.26
C VAL A 75 -3.37 10.22 -7.19
N GLY A 76 -2.21 10.87 -7.01
CA GLY A 76 -2.05 12.02 -6.12
C GLY A 76 -2.67 13.32 -6.65
N ASN A 77 -2.98 13.39 -7.94
CA ASN A 77 -3.60 14.54 -8.61
C ASN A 77 -5.11 14.37 -8.81
N ASP A 78 -5.76 13.47 -8.07
CA ASP A 78 -7.23 13.46 -7.96
C ASP A 78 -7.68 14.62 -7.04
N GLU A 79 -7.36 15.85 -7.46
CA GLU A 79 -7.99 17.09 -7.01
C GLU A 79 -9.38 17.26 -7.65
N ASN A 80 -9.95 16.20 -8.25
CA ASN A 80 -11.34 16.15 -8.74
C ASN A 80 -12.33 15.66 -7.66
N PHE A 81 -11.99 15.87 -6.38
CA PHE A 81 -12.99 15.81 -5.33
C PHE A 81 -13.86 17.08 -5.40
N MET A 82 -14.96 16.98 -6.14
CA MET A 82 -16.12 17.90 -6.13
C MET A 82 -15.85 19.40 -6.38
N VAL A 83 -16.13 19.85 -7.60
CA VAL A 83 -16.85 21.12 -7.78
C VAL A 83 -18.13 20.79 -8.54
N GLU A 84 -19.22 20.72 -7.78
CA GLU A 84 -20.59 20.77 -8.30
C GLU A 84 -20.82 22.14 -8.95
N ASP A 85 -21.28 22.15 -10.20
CA ASP A 85 -22.26 23.12 -10.72
C ASP A 85 -23.30 22.36 -11.55
#